data_AF-A0A2T6FFM0-F1
#
_entry.id   AF-A0A2T6FFM0-F1
#
_cell.length_a   1.000
_cell.length_b   1.000
_cell.length_c   1.000
_cell.angle_alpha   90.00
_cell.angle_beta   90.00
_cell.angle_gamma   90.00
#
_symmetry.space_group_name_H-M   'P 1'
#
loop_
_entity.id
_entity.type
_entity.pdbx_description
1 polymer ?
#
loop_
_entity_poly.entity_id
_entity_poly.type
_entity_poly.pdbx_seq_one_letter_code
_entity_poly.pdbx_strand_id
1 'polypeptide(L)'
;MNFKKSFKTLAAITSVLLGSAANAGVILYQQDFEDPNPGSFVNDGGDVNIYKPVNDLYGNQPAGFQFAQTYTVETLLVNGTQAWGTGFQDPQNKAGKYALGLLSDQQNDLLSLAFNIGNYDFLNFQLDISSIDLDSWGGPFVPAGGVAPVFKLSLFDNPSGANNIDGPNLLSSVIITGEASAQQNTFNWTNHIVALDAKGNTNGNVILQIDEIVGGYAALDNFVIVASDTAGEVEVPEPGAFTLLGLGLLGLGLARRKKNQV
;
A
#
# COMPACT_ATOMS: atom_id res chain seq x y z
N MET A 1 -19.87 -12.91 -56.46
CA MET A 1 -19.39 -13.48 -55.19
C MET A 1 -20.27 -12.94 -54.06
N ASN A 2 -20.91 -13.82 -53.29
CA ASN A 2 -22.12 -13.55 -52.50
C ASN A 2 -21.89 -12.66 -51.25
N PHE A 3 -22.41 -11.42 -51.28
CA PHE A 3 -22.33 -10.41 -50.20
C PHE A 3 -22.94 -10.88 -48.86
N LYS A 4 -23.81 -11.90 -48.89
CA LYS A 4 -24.47 -12.46 -47.70
C LYS A 4 -23.59 -13.35 -46.81
N LYS A 5 -22.43 -13.85 -47.30
CA LYS A 5 -21.51 -14.67 -46.48
C LYS A 5 -20.55 -13.84 -45.61
N SER A 6 -20.18 -12.63 -46.03
CA SER A 6 -19.23 -11.78 -45.28
C SER A 6 -19.83 -11.09 -44.05
N PHE A 7 -21.15 -10.96 -43.95
CA PHE A 7 -21.80 -10.32 -42.80
C PHE A 7 -21.87 -11.25 -41.57
N LYS A 8 -21.93 -12.57 -41.79
CA LYS A 8 -21.98 -13.55 -40.70
C LYS A 8 -20.64 -13.74 -39.99
N THR A 9 -19.53 -13.52 -40.69
CA THR A 9 -18.18 -13.62 -40.11
C THR A 9 -17.83 -12.38 -39.28
N LEU A 10 -18.34 -11.20 -39.64
CA LEU A 10 -18.08 -9.96 -38.88
C LEU A 10 -18.86 -9.90 -37.55
N ALA A 11 -20.10 -10.41 -37.52
CA ALA A 11 -20.90 -10.50 -36.30
C ALA A 11 -20.39 -11.56 -35.31
N ALA A 12 -19.71 -12.60 -35.79
CA ALA A 12 -19.10 -13.63 -34.95
C ALA A 12 -17.82 -13.17 -34.24
N ILE A 13 -17.11 -12.17 -34.79
CA ILE A 13 -15.90 -11.60 -34.17
C ILE A 13 -16.26 -10.56 -33.10
N THR A 14 -17.45 -9.93 -33.19
CA THR A 14 -17.91 -8.96 -32.16
C THR A 14 -18.51 -9.63 -30.91
N SER A 15 -18.89 -10.90 -30.98
CA SER A 15 -19.58 -11.61 -29.90
C SER A 15 -18.65 -12.42 -28.98
N VAL A 16 -17.37 -12.57 -29.32
CA VAL A 16 -16.37 -13.29 -28.48
C VAL A 16 -15.69 -12.36 -27.46
N LEU A 17 -15.92 -11.04 -27.50
CA LEU A 17 -15.29 -10.07 -26.59
C LEU A 17 -16.18 -9.63 -25.41
N LEU A 18 -17.36 -10.21 -25.21
CA LEU A 18 -18.30 -9.84 -24.13
C LEU A 18 -18.15 -10.71 -22.87
N GLY A 19 -16.98 -11.33 -22.67
CA GLY A 19 -16.80 -12.45 -21.75
C GLY A 19 -15.90 -12.23 -20.53
N SER A 20 -15.69 -11.00 -20.08
CA SER A 20 -15.29 -10.72 -18.69
C SER A 20 -15.39 -9.22 -18.45
N ALA A 21 -16.43 -8.77 -17.75
CA ALA A 21 -16.26 -7.62 -16.89
C ALA A 21 -15.33 -8.11 -15.77
N ALA A 22 -14.02 -8.01 -15.97
CA ALA A 22 -13.11 -7.99 -14.84
C ALA A 22 -13.54 -6.76 -14.03
N ASN A 23 -14.05 -6.96 -12.82
CA ASN A 23 -14.12 -5.87 -11.85
C ASN A 23 -12.68 -5.42 -11.65
N ALA A 24 -12.30 -4.34 -12.31
CA ALA A 24 -11.03 -3.67 -12.07
C ALA A 24 -10.95 -3.34 -10.58
N GLY A 25 -9.81 -3.60 -9.95
CA GLY A 25 -9.58 -3.20 -8.57
C GLY A 25 -9.80 -1.70 -8.36
N VAL A 26 -10.17 -1.32 -7.15
CA VAL A 26 -10.34 0.08 -6.74
C VAL A 26 -9.26 0.43 -5.75
N ILE A 27 -8.45 1.44 -6.08
CA ILE A 27 -7.52 2.05 -5.14
C ILE A 27 -8.34 2.77 -4.07
N LEU A 28 -8.20 2.34 -2.81
CA LEU A 28 -8.90 2.92 -1.68
C LEU A 28 -8.04 3.92 -0.91
N TYR A 29 -6.72 3.71 -0.90
CA TYR A 29 -5.80 4.49 -0.08
C TYR A 29 -4.43 4.58 -0.73
N GLN A 30 -3.81 5.76 -0.67
CA GLN A 30 -2.43 6.00 -1.05
C GLN A 30 -1.80 7.00 -0.08
N GLN A 31 -0.63 6.68 0.45
CA GLN A 31 0.13 7.56 1.33
C GLN A 31 1.63 7.23 1.24
N ASP A 32 2.42 8.22 0.86
CA ASP A 32 3.89 8.17 0.82
C ASP A 32 4.52 8.87 2.03
N PHE A 33 3.70 9.38 2.95
CA PHE A 33 4.12 10.01 4.20
C PHE A 33 5.08 11.21 4.03
N GLU A 34 5.23 11.77 2.83
CA GLU A 34 6.20 12.84 2.57
C GLU A 34 5.75 14.22 3.08
N ASP A 35 4.45 14.39 3.25
CA ASP A 35 3.80 15.66 3.57
C ASP A 35 2.95 15.56 4.85
N PRO A 36 3.58 15.54 6.05
CA PRO A 36 2.83 15.70 7.28
C PRO A 36 2.10 17.07 7.28
N ASN A 37 0.95 17.13 7.94
CA ASN A 37 0.14 18.33 8.08
C ASN A 37 1.04 19.54 8.46
N PRO A 38 0.83 20.73 7.86
CA PRO A 38 1.68 21.89 8.15
C PRO A 38 1.80 22.18 9.65
N GLY A 39 3.03 22.09 10.18
CA GLY A 39 3.35 22.33 11.58
C GLY A 39 2.97 21.20 12.56
N SER A 40 2.49 20.05 12.07
CA SER A 40 2.21 18.89 12.93
C SER A 40 3.51 18.23 13.36
N PHE A 41 4.45 18.00 12.44
CA PHE A 41 5.77 17.48 12.76
C PHE A 41 6.63 18.56 13.42
N VAL A 42 6.99 18.33 14.68
CA VAL A 42 7.94 19.16 15.41
C VAL A 42 9.18 18.31 15.67
N ASN A 43 10.32 18.79 15.18
CA ASN A 43 11.61 18.18 15.46
C ASN A 43 12.13 18.70 16.81
N ASP A 44 11.78 18.02 17.90
CA ASP A 44 12.17 18.39 19.26
C ASP A 44 13.61 17.98 19.62
N GLY A 45 14.48 17.89 18.61
CA GLY A 45 15.90 17.55 18.77
C GLY A 45 16.24 16.08 18.53
N GLY A 46 15.35 15.33 17.87
CA GLY A 46 15.49 13.89 17.70
C GLY A 46 15.32 13.35 16.29
N ASP A 47 14.87 14.17 15.34
CA ASP A 47 14.40 13.75 14.01
C ASP A 47 13.34 12.63 14.04
N VAL A 48 12.72 12.39 15.20
CA VAL A 48 11.75 11.33 15.43
C VAL A 48 10.64 11.94 16.25
N ASN A 49 9.39 11.76 15.82
CA ASN A 49 8.23 12.20 16.58
C ASN A 49 7.52 10.99 17.21
N ILE A 50 7.66 10.87 18.53
CA ILE A 50 7.01 9.82 19.36
C ILE A 50 5.79 10.35 20.11
N TYR A 51 5.53 11.66 20.03
CA TYR A 51 4.58 12.36 20.90
C TYR A 51 3.21 12.55 20.25
N LYS A 52 3.16 12.53 18.92
CA LYS A 52 1.93 12.70 18.16
C LYS A 52 1.58 11.42 17.42
N PRO A 53 0.32 10.98 17.50
CA PRO A 53 -0.12 9.83 16.73
C PRO A 53 -0.10 10.12 15.23
N VAL A 54 -0.11 9.06 14.42
CA VAL A 54 -0.10 9.14 12.95
C VAL A 54 -1.26 10.01 12.44
N ASN A 55 -2.45 9.92 13.04
CA ASN A 55 -3.60 10.75 12.63
C ASN A 55 -3.41 12.26 12.88
N ASP A 56 -2.59 12.66 13.86
CA ASP A 56 -2.31 14.07 14.14
C ASP A 56 -1.26 14.60 13.15
N LEU A 57 -0.29 13.76 12.79
CA LEU A 57 0.79 14.08 11.87
C LEU A 57 0.31 14.08 10.42
N TYR A 58 -0.40 13.03 10.01
CA TYR A 58 -0.99 12.82 8.69
C TYR A 58 -2.51 12.83 8.80
N GLY A 59 -3.09 14.02 8.67
CA GLY A 59 -4.53 14.22 8.69
C GLY A 59 -5.12 14.15 7.28
N ASN A 60 -6.42 14.41 7.16
CA ASN A 60 -7.14 14.38 5.87
C ASN A 60 -7.05 13.04 5.14
N GLN A 61 -7.01 11.93 5.90
CA GLN A 61 -7.14 10.60 5.34
C GLN A 61 -8.44 10.52 4.50
N PRO A 62 -8.47 9.68 3.45
CA PRO A 62 -9.69 9.49 2.67
C PRO A 62 -10.88 9.18 3.59
N ALA A 63 -12.07 9.63 3.22
CA ALA A 63 -13.24 9.48 4.08
C ALA A 63 -13.45 8.00 4.47
N GLY A 64 -13.50 7.72 5.77
CA GLY A 64 -13.64 6.36 6.30
C GLY A 64 -12.33 5.66 6.66
N PHE A 65 -11.17 6.28 6.44
CA PHE A 65 -9.86 5.78 6.88
C PHE A 65 -9.45 6.43 8.21
N GLN A 66 -9.10 5.60 9.18
CA GLN A 66 -8.56 6.05 10.46
C GLN A 66 -7.50 5.08 10.96
N PHE A 67 -6.35 5.62 11.36
CA PHE A 67 -5.34 4.81 12.03
C PHE A 67 -5.72 4.56 13.49
N ALA A 68 -5.40 3.39 14.01
CA ALA A 68 -5.21 3.19 15.44
C ALA A 68 -3.77 2.73 15.68
N GLN A 69 -3.23 3.07 16.85
CA GLN A 69 -1.88 2.67 17.21
C GLN A 69 -1.79 2.24 18.68
N THR A 70 -0.91 1.28 18.94
CA THR A 70 -0.45 0.93 20.29
C THR A 70 0.96 1.48 20.45
N TYR A 71 1.25 2.03 21.62
CA TYR A 71 2.55 2.66 21.93
C TYR A 71 2.92 3.76 20.91
N THR A 72 4.13 3.74 20.38
CA THR A 72 4.75 4.88 19.69
C THR A 72 5.09 4.52 18.26
N VAL A 73 4.08 4.26 17.41
CA VAL A 73 4.32 4.34 15.96
C VAL A 73 4.83 5.74 15.64
N GLU A 74 6.09 5.84 15.26
CA GLU A 74 6.77 7.12 15.11
C GLU A 74 6.69 7.64 13.68
N THR A 75 6.93 8.94 13.53
CA THR A 75 7.32 9.52 12.25
C THR A 75 8.78 9.94 12.30
N LEU A 76 9.56 9.50 11.33
CA LEU A 76 10.98 9.77 11.18
C LEU A 76 11.18 10.94 10.21
N LEU A 77 12.07 11.87 10.52
CA LEU A 77 12.64 12.84 9.60
C LEU A 77 13.94 12.24 9.05
N VAL A 78 13.82 11.54 7.93
CA VAL A 78 14.88 10.74 7.29
C VAL A 78 16.14 11.57 7.03
N ASN A 79 15.97 12.79 6.51
CA ASN A 79 17.10 13.67 6.17
C ASN A 79 17.57 14.57 7.32
N GLY A 80 17.14 14.28 8.55
CA GLY A 80 17.66 14.90 9.75
C GLY A 80 19.14 14.59 10.00
N THR A 81 19.70 15.13 11.09
CA THR A 81 21.13 14.97 11.44
C THR A 81 21.38 14.53 12.88
N GLN A 82 20.33 14.33 13.66
CA GLN A 82 20.32 14.04 15.09
C GLN A 82 20.02 12.56 15.35
N ALA A 83 19.10 11.94 14.59
CA ALA A 83 18.77 10.52 14.73
C ALA A 83 19.90 9.58 14.27
N TRP A 84 20.74 10.00 13.32
CA TRP A 84 21.52 9.07 12.49
C TRP A 84 23.03 9.03 12.76
N GLY A 85 23.48 9.60 13.88
CA GLY A 85 24.90 9.65 14.28
C GLY A 85 25.80 10.32 13.25
N THR A 86 26.36 9.54 12.34
CA THR A 86 27.18 10.03 11.20
C THR A 86 26.38 10.49 9.98
N GLY A 87 25.05 10.43 10.06
CA GLY A 87 24.11 10.77 8.98
C GLY A 87 23.49 9.51 8.38
N PHE A 88 22.26 9.61 7.87
CA PHE A 88 21.62 8.48 7.22
C PHE A 88 22.33 8.11 5.91
N GLN A 89 22.16 6.86 5.48
CA GLN A 89 22.60 6.41 4.16
C GLN A 89 21.40 5.90 3.37
N ASP A 90 21.34 6.28 2.10
CA ASP A 90 20.33 5.79 1.16
C ASP A 90 21.01 5.41 -0.17
N PRO A 91 21.64 4.23 -0.24
CA PRO A 91 22.33 3.77 -1.44
C PRO A 91 21.38 3.55 -2.62
N GLN A 92 20.08 3.37 -2.35
CA GLN A 92 19.07 3.14 -3.38
C GLN A 92 18.52 4.45 -3.96
N ASN A 93 18.78 5.60 -3.34
CA ASN A 93 18.17 6.90 -3.65
C ASN A 93 16.63 6.82 -3.67
N LYS A 94 16.06 6.12 -2.68
CA LYS A 94 14.62 5.90 -2.53
C LYS A 94 14.03 6.53 -1.28
N ALA A 95 14.87 6.82 -0.28
CA ALA A 95 14.39 7.36 0.98
C ALA A 95 13.87 8.78 0.74
N GLY A 96 12.62 9.00 1.14
CA GLY A 96 11.99 10.30 1.13
C GLY A 96 12.47 11.20 2.25
N LYS A 97 11.68 12.21 2.58
CA LYS A 97 11.91 13.11 3.69
C LYS A 97 11.39 12.52 5.00
N TYR A 98 10.32 11.73 4.94
CA TYR A 98 9.74 11.13 6.12
C TYR A 98 9.45 9.64 5.91
N ALA A 99 9.25 8.93 7.01
CA ALA A 99 8.78 7.55 7.02
C ALA A 99 8.09 7.29 8.34
N LEU A 100 7.32 6.20 8.44
CA LEU A 100 6.87 5.69 9.74
C LEU A 100 7.91 4.75 10.34
N GLY A 101 8.03 4.74 11.67
CA GLY A 101 8.87 3.82 12.44
C GLY A 101 8.03 2.95 13.36
N LEU A 102 8.37 1.66 13.44
CA LEU A 102 7.81 0.70 14.39
C LEU A 102 8.94 0.00 15.14
N LEU A 103 8.72 -0.27 16.42
CA LEU A 103 9.58 -1.04 17.30
C LEU A 103 8.95 -2.41 17.60
N SER A 104 9.75 -3.47 17.63
CA SER A 104 9.30 -4.84 17.97
C SER A 104 9.74 -5.31 19.36
N ASP A 105 10.92 -4.87 19.83
CA ASP A 105 11.61 -5.56 20.94
C ASP A 105 11.44 -4.89 22.31
N GLN A 106 11.64 -3.57 22.41
CA GLN A 106 11.48 -2.86 23.70
C GLN A 106 10.01 -2.53 24.00
N GLN A 107 9.24 -2.25 22.95
CA GLN A 107 7.80 -2.05 22.94
C GLN A 107 7.30 -2.65 21.63
N ASN A 108 6.15 -3.33 21.66
CA ASN A 108 5.57 -3.92 20.46
C ASN A 108 4.60 -2.92 19.85
N ASP A 109 5.13 -2.02 19.03
CA ASP A 109 4.31 -1.04 18.32
C ASP A 109 3.37 -1.76 17.35
N LEU A 110 2.12 -1.34 17.34
CA LEU A 110 1.12 -1.85 16.41
C LEU A 110 0.51 -0.67 15.69
N LEU A 111 0.45 -0.74 14.37
CA LEU A 111 -0.31 0.19 13.55
C LEU A 111 -1.48 -0.57 12.91
N SER A 112 -2.67 0.02 12.94
CA SER A 112 -3.80 -0.51 12.19
C SER A 112 -4.53 0.59 11.44
N LEU A 113 -5.25 0.21 10.40
CA LEU A 113 -6.07 1.09 9.59
C LEU A 113 -7.45 0.47 9.43
N ALA A 114 -8.48 1.15 9.92
CA ALA A 114 -9.88 0.75 9.77
C ALA A 114 -10.50 1.45 8.56
N PHE A 115 -11.19 0.70 7.69
CA PHE A 115 -11.82 1.21 6.47
C PHE A 115 -12.82 0.19 5.88
N ASN A 116 -13.52 0.60 4.82
CA ASN A 116 -14.47 -0.25 4.10
C ASN A 116 -13.89 -0.72 2.76
N ILE A 117 -13.77 -2.03 2.57
CA ILE A 117 -13.31 -2.68 1.33
C ILE A 117 -14.47 -3.07 0.40
N GLY A 118 -15.72 -2.71 0.71
CA GLY A 118 -16.88 -3.14 -0.06
C GLY A 118 -17.07 -4.66 -0.09
N ASN A 119 -17.50 -5.18 -1.24
CA ASN A 119 -17.80 -6.61 -1.43
C ASN A 119 -16.67 -7.35 -2.17
N TYR A 120 -15.45 -6.82 -2.17
CA TYR A 120 -14.31 -7.41 -2.87
C TYR A 120 -13.75 -8.62 -2.11
N ASP A 121 -13.30 -9.63 -2.86
CA ASP A 121 -12.74 -10.86 -2.31
C ASP A 121 -11.35 -10.65 -1.67
N PHE A 122 -10.57 -9.68 -2.14
CA PHE A 122 -9.20 -9.44 -1.68
C PHE A 122 -8.96 -7.99 -1.32
N LEU A 123 -8.12 -7.83 -0.29
CA LEU A 123 -7.36 -6.62 -0.04
C LEU A 123 -5.93 -6.82 -0.54
N ASN A 124 -5.54 -6.07 -1.57
CA ASN A 124 -4.17 -6.00 -2.02
C ASN A 124 -3.49 -4.80 -1.35
N PHE A 125 -2.34 -5.04 -0.73
CA PHE A 125 -1.59 -4.03 0.00
C PHE A 125 -0.15 -4.00 -0.50
N GLN A 126 0.27 -2.82 -0.93
CA GLN A 126 1.66 -2.51 -1.22
C GLN A 126 2.22 -1.60 -0.13
N LEU A 127 3.45 -1.88 0.27
CA LEU A 127 4.25 -1.07 1.16
C LEU A 127 5.74 -1.29 0.91
N ASP A 128 6.54 -0.31 1.29
CA ASP A 128 7.99 -0.44 1.41
C ASP A 128 8.36 -0.61 2.88
N ILE A 129 9.32 -1.51 3.14
CA ILE A 129 9.89 -1.73 4.47
C ILE A 129 11.41 -1.67 4.43
N SER A 130 12.04 -1.14 5.47
CA SER A 130 13.49 -1.09 5.63
C SER A 130 13.87 -1.37 7.08
N SER A 131 14.90 -2.19 7.29
CA SER A 131 15.60 -2.15 8.59
C SER A 131 16.25 -0.77 8.71
N ILE A 132 16.10 -0.14 9.86
CA ILE A 132 16.78 1.10 10.21
C ILE A 132 16.95 1.12 11.72
N ASP A 133 17.86 1.93 12.22
CA ASP A 133 18.02 2.16 13.64
C ASP A 133 18.37 3.62 13.93
N LEU A 134 18.19 4.00 15.18
CA LEU A 134 18.46 5.32 15.70
C LEU A 134 19.71 5.28 16.59
N ASP A 135 20.62 6.23 16.37
CA ASP A 135 21.78 6.47 17.25
C ASP A 135 21.42 7.28 18.50
N SER A 136 20.17 7.72 18.60
CA SER A 136 19.65 8.52 19.70
C SER A 136 18.24 8.06 20.08
N TRP A 137 17.66 8.68 21.11
CA TRP A 137 16.27 8.42 21.52
C TRP A 137 15.94 6.98 21.97
N GLY A 138 16.92 6.30 22.56
CA GLY A 138 16.72 4.98 23.17
C GLY A 138 17.28 3.82 22.34
N GLY A 139 17.66 4.09 21.08
CA GLY A 139 18.43 3.17 20.26
C GLY A 139 19.89 3.02 20.71
N PRO A 140 20.64 2.08 20.12
CA PRO A 140 20.21 1.20 19.03
C PRO A 140 19.26 0.10 19.50
N PHE A 141 18.27 -0.20 18.67
CA PHE A 141 17.28 -1.27 18.86
C PHE A 141 17.59 -2.50 18.02
N VAL A 142 18.26 -2.31 16.88
CA VAL A 142 18.66 -3.37 15.95
C VAL A 142 20.03 -3.92 16.37
N PRO A 143 20.20 -5.25 16.49
CA PRO A 143 21.49 -5.84 16.83
C PRO A 143 22.62 -5.43 15.87
N ALA A 144 23.82 -5.27 16.41
CA ALA A 144 25.02 -4.99 15.61
C ALA A 144 25.22 -6.06 14.53
N GLY A 145 25.37 -5.62 13.28
CA GLY A 145 25.39 -6.49 12.09
C GLY A 145 24.08 -6.52 11.31
N GLY A 146 23.03 -5.88 11.82
CA GLY A 146 21.73 -5.75 11.16
C GLY A 146 20.87 -7.00 11.30
N VAL A 147 19.55 -6.80 11.27
CA VAL A 147 18.56 -7.88 11.22
C VAL A 147 17.54 -7.52 10.16
N ALA A 148 17.14 -8.49 9.34
CA ALA A 148 16.08 -8.28 8.38
C ALA A 148 14.75 -8.15 9.13
N PRO A 149 13.95 -7.10 8.89
CA PRO A 149 12.71 -6.92 9.61
C PRO A 149 11.66 -7.88 9.05
N VAL A 150 10.82 -8.39 9.92
CA VAL A 150 9.74 -9.32 9.59
C VAL A 150 8.44 -8.72 10.09
N PHE A 151 7.50 -8.53 9.17
CA PHE A 151 6.19 -8.01 9.50
C PHE A 151 5.13 -9.10 9.34
N LYS A 152 4.19 -9.13 10.27
CA LYS A 152 2.93 -9.85 10.12
C LYS A 152 1.84 -8.84 9.77
N LEU A 153 1.26 -9.01 8.59
CA LEU A 153 0.12 -8.23 8.13
C LEU A 153 -1.14 -9.08 8.37
N SER A 154 -2.11 -8.54 9.10
CA SER A 154 -3.33 -9.25 9.47
C SER A 154 -4.56 -8.46 9.04
N LEU A 155 -5.52 -9.12 8.40
CA LEU A 155 -6.82 -8.55 8.03
C LEU A 155 -7.89 -9.11 8.95
N PHE A 156 -8.63 -8.24 9.63
CA PHE A 156 -9.73 -8.61 10.49
C PHE A 156 -11.07 -8.10 9.93
N ASP A 157 -12.14 -8.87 10.13
CA ASP A 157 -13.51 -8.41 9.97
C ASP A 157 -13.82 -7.37 11.05
N ASN A 158 -14.47 -6.27 10.69
CA ASN A 158 -14.77 -5.17 11.61
C ASN A 158 -16.25 -4.71 11.47
N PRO A 159 -17.24 -5.55 11.85
CA PRO A 159 -18.64 -5.26 11.59
C PRO A 159 -19.14 -3.96 12.23
N SER A 160 -18.52 -3.53 13.33
CA SER A 160 -18.88 -2.29 14.02
C SER A 160 -18.35 -1.03 13.32
N GLY A 161 -17.39 -1.17 12.41
CA GLY A 161 -16.66 -0.04 11.83
C GLY A 161 -15.83 0.73 12.87
N ALA A 162 -15.46 0.09 13.97
CA ALA A 162 -14.69 0.73 15.04
C ALA A 162 -13.23 0.94 14.62
N ASN A 163 -12.63 2.02 15.11
CA ASN A 163 -11.20 2.27 14.95
C ASN A 163 -10.42 1.58 16.09
N ASN A 164 -9.94 0.36 15.84
CA ASN A 164 -9.26 -0.50 16.80
C ASN A 164 -7.99 -1.10 16.21
N ILE A 165 -7.13 -1.62 17.08
CA ILE A 165 -5.89 -2.32 16.70
C ILE A 165 -6.17 -3.65 16.03
N ASP A 166 -7.18 -4.37 16.49
CA ASP A 166 -7.63 -5.66 15.97
C ASP A 166 -9.16 -5.70 15.82
N GLY A 167 -9.64 -6.78 15.20
CA GLY A 167 -11.06 -7.05 15.02
C GLY A 167 -11.47 -8.40 15.61
N PRO A 168 -12.78 -8.64 15.76
CA PRO A 168 -13.31 -9.85 16.39
C PRO A 168 -12.93 -11.16 15.67
N ASN A 169 -12.73 -11.13 14.35
CA ASN A 169 -12.40 -12.31 13.56
C ASN A 169 -11.23 -12.02 12.61
N LEU A 170 -10.17 -12.82 12.69
CA LEU A 170 -9.09 -12.81 11.71
C LEU A 170 -9.58 -13.46 10.41
N LEU A 171 -9.49 -12.72 9.30
CA LEU A 171 -9.84 -13.19 7.96
C LEU A 171 -8.63 -13.81 7.27
N SER A 172 -7.51 -13.09 7.25
CA SER A 172 -6.29 -13.51 6.59
C SER A 172 -5.06 -12.89 7.25
N SER A 173 -3.91 -13.52 7.10
CA SER A 173 -2.63 -12.94 7.50
C SER A 173 -1.51 -13.43 6.61
N VAL A 174 -0.50 -12.58 6.41
CA VAL A 174 0.71 -12.90 5.66
C VAL A 174 1.94 -12.38 6.41
N ILE A 175 3.05 -13.09 6.27
CA ILE A 175 4.34 -12.65 6.78
C ILE A 175 5.17 -12.17 5.60
N ILE A 176 5.76 -10.98 5.73
CA ILE A 176 6.74 -10.43 4.80
C ILE A 176 8.07 -10.23 5.51
N THR A 177 9.16 -10.31 4.76
CA THR A 177 10.51 -10.15 5.30
C THR A 177 11.27 -9.19 4.40
N GLY A 178 11.84 -8.15 5.01
CA GLY A 178 12.70 -7.19 4.33
C GLY A 178 14.12 -7.71 4.19
N GLU A 179 15.06 -6.79 3.98
CA GLU A 179 16.48 -7.09 4.00
C GLU A 179 17.13 -6.42 5.21
N ALA A 180 18.16 -7.07 5.74
CA ALA A 180 19.00 -6.44 6.75
C ALA A 180 19.78 -5.29 6.12
N SER A 181 19.91 -4.18 6.85
CA SER A 181 20.70 -3.04 6.39
C SER A 181 22.17 -3.24 6.68
N ALA A 182 23.03 -2.83 5.75
CA ALA A 182 24.49 -3.00 5.86
C ALA A 182 25.09 -2.22 7.04
N GLN A 183 24.46 -1.10 7.41
CA GLN A 183 24.74 -0.32 8.63
C GLN A 183 23.40 0.07 9.25
N GLN A 184 23.42 0.33 10.56
CA GLN A 184 22.22 0.66 11.34
C GLN A 184 21.47 1.90 10.82
N ASN A 185 22.18 2.90 10.30
CA ASN A 185 21.63 4.15 9.77
C ASN A 185 21.41 4.12 8.24
N THR A 186 21.36 2.93 7.63
CA THR A 186 21.14 2.77 6.19
C THR A 186 19.71 2.35 5.91
N PHE A 187 19.01 3.12 5.09
CA PHE A 187 17.76 2.67 4.48
C PHE A 187 18.06 1.69 3.34
N ASN A 188 17.55 0.47 3.46
CA ASN A 188 17.58 -0.56 2.44
C ASN A 188 16.14 -1.04 2.18
N TRP A 189 15.41 -0.26 1.38
CA TRP A 189 14.00 -0.48 1.12
C TRP A 189 13.76 -1.73 0.28
N THR A 190 12.79 -2.51 0.72
CA THR A 190 12.20 -3.63 -0.03
C THR A 190 10.72 -3.36 -0.25
N ASN A 191 10.26 -3.53 -1.48
CA ASN A 191 8.86 -3.36 -1.84
C ASN A 191 8.13 -4.70 -1.75
N HIS A 192 6.97 -4.69 -1.12
CA HIS A 192 6.12 -5.87 -0.98
C HIS A 192 4.72 -5.56 -1.52
N ILE A 193 4.17 -6.49 -2.29
CA ILE A 193 2.77 -6.51 -2.70
C ILE A 193 2.18 -7.82 -2.19
N VAL A 194 1.18 -7.73 -1.31
CA VAL A 194 0.51 -8.88 -0.74
C VAL A 194 -0.99 -8.84 -1.01
N ALA A 195 -1.60 -10.01 -0.99
CA ALA A 195 -3.05 -10.17 -1.05
C ALA A 195 -3.54 -10.84 0.22
N LEU A 196 -4.48 -10.20 0.91
CA LEU A 196 -5.17 -10.71 2.09
C LEU A 196 -6.59 -11.09 1.69
N ASP A 197 -6.96 -12.35 1.94
CA ASP A 197 -8.30 -12.87 1.65
C ASP A 197 -9.32 -12.22 2.60
N ALA A 198 -10.31 -11.55 2.03
CA ALA A 198 -11.37 -10.88 2.76
C ALA A 198 -12.67 -11.71 2.83
N LYS A 199 -12.68 -12.93 2.29
CA LYS A 199 -13.85 -13.82 2.35
C LYS A 199 -14.19 -14.11 3.81
N GLY A 200 -15.42 -13.78 4.19
CA GLY A 200 -15.90 -13.85 5.57
C GLY A 200 -16.06 -12.48 6.23
N ASN A 201 -15.55 -11.40 5.62
CA ASN A 201 -15.98 -10.05 5.96
C ASN A 201 -17.50 -9.94 5.84
N THR A 202 -18.13 -9.35 6.86
CA THR A 202 -19.59 -9.41 7.01
C THR A 202 -20.32 -8.21 6.41
N ASN A 203 -19.68 -7.04 6.32
CA ASN A 203 -20.35 -5.81 5.86
C ASN A 203 -19.45 -4.81 5.13
N GLY A 204 -18.27 -5.23 4.68
CA GLY A 204 -17.32 -4.36 4.00
C GLY A 204 -16.28 -3.76 4.93
N ASN A 205 -16.56 -3.59 6.22
CA ASN A 205 -15.63 -2.95 7.13
C ASN A 205 -14.57 -3.95 7.63
N VAL A 206 -13.32 -3.53 7.53
CA VAL A 206 -12.15 -4.34 7.94
C VAL A 206 -11.16 -3.50 8.75
N ILE A 207 -10.23 -4.18 9.40
CA ILE A 207 -9.04 -3.60 10.01
C ILE A 207 -7.82 -4.30 9.40
N LEU A 208 -6.94 -3.53 8.77
CA LEU A 208 -5.60 -3.98 8.42
C LEU A 208 -4.67 -3.66 9.57
N GLN A 209 -4.05 -4.66 10.19
CA GLN A 209 -3.02 -4.52 11.22
C GLN A 209 -1.64 -4.81 10.63
N ILE A 210 -0.68 -3.99 11.02
CA ILE A 210 0.74 -4.06 10.66
C ILE A 210 1.52 -4.20 11.97
N ASP A 211 2.26 -5.28 12.08
CA ASP A 211 2.98 -5.70 13.29
C ASP A 211 4.41 -6.11 12.90
N GLU A 212 5.43 -5.40 13.40
CA GLU A 212 6.82 -5.86 13.27
C GLU A 212 7.07 -6.93 14.33
N ILE A 213 7.27 -8.17 13.88
CA ILE A 213 7.43 -9.32 14.78
C ILE A 213 8.90 -9.73 14.99
N VAL A 214 9.81 -9.23 14.16
CA VAL A 214 11.27 -9.40 14.26
C VAL A 214 11.94 -8.19 13.61
N GLY A 215 13.03 -7.70 14.17
CA GLY A 215 13.90 -6.71 13.53
C GLY A 215 14.49 -5.73 14.53
N GLY A 216 13.78 -5.50 15.64
CA GLY A 216 14.12 -4.54 16.65
C GLY A 216 13.44 -3.21 16.35
N TYR A 217 13.77 -2.63 15.20
CA TYR A 217 13.20 -1.41 14.67
C TYR A 217 13.20 -1.41 13.14
N ALA A 218 12.13 -0.90 12.53
CA ALA A 218 12.02 -0.81 11.09
C ALA A 218 11.19 0.40 10.64
N ALA A 219 11.51 0.88 9.44
CA ALA A 219 10.75 1.90 8.77
C ALA A 219 9.74 1.31 7.77
N LEU A 220 8.59 1.98 7.65
CA LEU A 220 7.50 1.69 6.72
C LEU A 220 7.20 2.92 5.87
N ASP A 221 6.89 2.71 4.59
CA ASP A 221 6.54 3.79 3.67
C ASP A 221 5.67 3.31 2.47
N ASN A 222 5.19 4.25 1.64
CA ASN A 222 4.57 4.03 0.34
C ASN A 222 3.37 3.07 0.35
N PHE A 223 2.40 3.35 1.22
CA PHE A 223 1.19 2.54 1.34
C PHE A 223 0.29 2.72 0.13
N VAL A 224 -0.08 1.62 -0.52
CA VAL A 224 -1.16 1.57 -1.52
C VAL A 224 -2.09 0.40 -1.19
N ILE A 225 -3.37 0.71 -0.98
CA ILE A 225 -4.40 -0.30 -0.71
C ILE A 225 -5.38 -0.33 -1.87
N VAL A 226 -5.56 -1.52 -2.42
CA VAL A 226 -6.49 -1.81 -3.50
C VAL A 226 -7.45 -2.91 -3.07
N ALA A 227 -8.75 -2.69 -3.22
CA ALA A 227 -9.73 -3.77 -3.08
C ALA A 227 -10.08 -4.31 -4.47
N SER A 228 -9.97 -5.62 -4.66
CA SER A 228 -10.32 -6.26 -5.94
C SER A 228 -10.75 -7.71 -5.77
N ASP A 229 -11.31 -8.28 -6.84
CA ASP A 229 -11.66 -9.70 -6.88
C ASP A 229 -10.46 -10.58 -7.32
N THR A 230 -9.27 -9.99 -7.45
CA THR A 230 -8.03 -10.64 -7.91
C THR A 230 -6.88 -10.41 -6.93
N ALA A 231 -6.28 -11.49 -6.44
CA ALA A 231 -5.13 -11.41 -5.55
C ALA A 231 -3.87 -10.82 -6.24
N GLY A 232 -3.19 -9.92 -5.55
CA GLY A 232 -1.90 -9.32 -5.93
C GLY A 232 -2.00 -8.14 -6.89
N GLU A 233 -3.20 -7.66 -7.18
CA GLU A 233 -3.45 -6.57 -8.11
C GLU A 233 -3.38 -5.20 -7.40
N VAL A 234 -2.35 -4.41 -7.74
CA VAL A 234 -2.17 -3.03 -7.25
C VAL A 234 -2.24 -1.98 -8.36
N GLU A 235 -2.39 -2.42 -9.61
CA GLU A 235 -2.67 -1.57 -10.76
C GLU A 235 -4.15 -1.66 -11.11
N VAL A 236 -4.81 -0.54 -11.43
CA VAL A 236 -6.18 -0.55 -11.94
C VAL A 236 -6.11 -0.82 -13.44
N PRO A 237 -6.63 -1.95 -13.95
CA PRO A 237 -6.68 -2.19 -15.39
C PRO A 237 -7.46 -1.06 -16.05
N GLU A 238 -6.88 -0.42 -17.06
CA GLU A 238 -7.62 0.59 -17.83
C GLU A 238 -8.94 -0.01 -18.30
N PRO A 239 -10.08 0.68 -18.09
CA PRO A 239 -11.34 0.20 -18.60
C PRO A 239 -11.18 -0.07 -20.09
N GLY A 240 -11.58 -1.27 -20.55
CA GLY A 240 -11.51 -1.68 -21.97
C GLY A 240 -12.24 -0.71 -22.93
N ALA A 241 -12.87 0.34 -22.42
CA ALA A 241 -13.32 1.52 -23.12
C ALA A 241 -12.22 2.18 -23.99
N PHE A 242 -10.95 2.24 -23.57
CA PHE A 242 -9.88 2.78 -24.43
C PHE A 242 -9.56 1.86 -25.61
N THR A 243 -9.56 0.54 -25.38
CA THR A 243 -9.43 -0.47 -26.43
C THR A 243 -10.61 -0.42 -27.40
N LEU A 244 -11.83 -0.27 -26.89
CA LEU A 244 -13.05 -0.08 -27.68
C LEU A 244 -13.05 1.24 -28.47
N LEU A 245 -12.56 2.34 -27.88
CA LEU A 245 -12.39 3.63 -28.55
C LEU A 245 -11.35 3.53 -29.67
N GLY A 246 -10.22 2.90 -29.42
CA GLY A 246 -9.17 2.64 -30.41
C GLY A 246 -9.68 1.78 -31.58
N LEU A 247 -10.40 0.70 -31.29
CA LEU A 247 -11.03 -0.14 -32.31
C LEU A 247 -12.15 0.60 -33.07
N GLY A 248 -12.93 1.43 -32.38
CA GLY A 248 -13.97 2.28 -33.00
C GLY A 248 -13.38 3.30 -33.97
N LEU A 249 -12.27 3.95 -33.59
CA LEU A 249 -11.55 4.89 -34.44
C LEU A 249 -10.90 4.20 -35.66
N LEU A 250 -10.32 3.01 -35.46
CA LEU A 250 -9.80 2.17 -36.55
C LEU A 250 -10.91 1.76 -37.53
N GLY A 251 -12.07 1.35 -37.01
CA GLY A 251 -13.25 1.02 -37.82
C GLY A 251 -13.75 2.21 -38.66
N LEU A 252 -13.81 3.40 -38.07
CA LEU A 252 -14.19 4.64 -38.77
C LEU A 252 -13.16 5.03 -39.83
N GLY A 253 -11.86 4.88 -39.56
CA GLY A 253 -10.80 5.15 -40.52
C GLY A 253 -10.85 4.24 -41.75
N LEU A 254 -11.09 2.94 -41.54
CA LEU A 254 -11.25 1.96 -42.62
C LEU A 254 -12.53 2.19 -43.44
N ALA A 255 -13.64 2.59 -42.81
CA ALA A 255 -14.88 2.95 -43.49
C ALA A 255 -14.72 4.21 -44.37
N ARG A 256 -13.96 5.20 -43.89
CA ARG A 256 -13.70 6.46 -44.62
C ARG A 256 -12.81 6.24 -45.84
N ARG A 257 -11.80 5.37 -45.75
CA ARG A 257 -10.94 4.99 -46.90
C ARG A 257 -11.72 4.31 -48.03
N LYS A 258 -12.71 3.48 -47.69
CA LYS A 258 -13.55 2.78 -48.67
C LYS A 258 -14.49 3.71 -49.46
N LYS A 259 -14.86 4.85 -48.87
CA LYS A 259 -15.77 5.83 -49.51
C LYS A 259 -15.06 6.74 -50.53
N ASN A 260 -13.73 6.87 -50.43
CA ASN A 260 -12.91 7.70 -51.32
C ASN A 260 -12.28 6.92 -52.50
N GLN A 261 -12.65 5.65 -52.69
CA GLN A 261 -12.21 4.81 -53.82
C GLN A 261 -13.34 4.46 -54.80
N VAL A 262 -14.36 5.32 -54.90
CA VAL A 262 -15.40 5.26 -55.94
C VAL A 262 -15.29 6.49 -56.82
#